data_AF-A0A6I2LCS2-F1
#
_entry.id   AF-A0A6I2LCS2-F1
#
_cell.length_a   1.000
_cell.length_b   1.000
_cell.length_c   1.000
_cell.angle_alpha   90.00
_cell.angle_beta   90.00
_cell.angle_gamma   90.00
#
_symmetry.space_group_name_H-M   'P 1'
#
loop_
_entity.id
_entity.type
_entity.pdbx_description
1 polymer ?
#
loop_
_entity_poly.entity_id
_entity_poly.type
_entity_poly.pdbx_seq_one_letter_code
_entity_poly.pdbx_strand_id
1 'polypeptide(L)'
;MSATNQLGEGVEYGPFFFVQVKSTAATAAKGNGVPVRLRPAEMRAIQARKVPSYLVGVRSAVANSEEVYAIAIDASLRNGIAVIPSVFSLRQEEIRLKIYDEVHAYFQSGVKTFRSQLTLHRRT
;
A
#
# COMPACT_ATOMS: atom_id res chain seq x y z
N MET A 1 -36.53 -29.50 9.88
CA MET A 1 -35.85 -29.10 8.63
C MET A 1 -34.80 -28.07 8.99
N SER A 2 -33.55 -28.50 9.18
CA SER A 2 -32.42 -27.60 9.46
C SER A 2 -31.87 -27.09 8.13
N ALA A 3 -31.88 -25.78 7.94
CA ALA A 3 -31.23 -25.14 6.81
C ALA A 3 -29.72 -25.12 7.05
N THR A 4 -29.01 -25.99 6.34
CA THR A 4 -27.56 -25.98 6.23
C THR A 4 -27.15 -24.71 5.47
N ASN A 5 -26.64 -23.70 6.18
CA ASN A 5 -26.02 -22.53 5.55
C ASN A 5 -24.71 -22.97 4.89
N GLN A 6 -24.78 -23.28 3.59
CA GLN A 6 -23.61 -23.32 2.73
C GLN A 6 -23.15 -21.87 2.52
N LEU A 7 -22.14 -21.43 3.28
CA LEU A 7 -21.40 -20.21 2.98
C LEU A 7 -20.69 -20.44 1.64
N GLY A 8 -21.21 -19.83 0.58
CA GLY A 8 -20.59 -19.87 -0.74
C GLY A 8 -19.17 -19.34 -0.68
N GLU A 9 -18.23 -20.11 -1.21
CA GLU A 9 -16.85 -19.68 -1.43
C GLU A 9 -16.85 -18.39 -2.28
N GLY A 10 -16.18 -17.34 -1.80
CA GLY A 10 -15.78 -16.19 -2.63
C GLY A 10 -16.58 -14.89 -2.50
N VAL A 11 -17.48 -14.73 -1.54
CA VAL A 11 -18.08 -13.40 -1.28
C VAL A 11 -17.11 -12.56 -0.46
N GLU A 12 -16.56 -11.49 -1.03
CA GLU A 12 -15.76 -10.49 -0.32
C GLU A 12 -16.65 -9.71 0.65
N TYR A 13 -16.30 -9.71 1.95
CA TYR A 13 -17.02 -8.96 2.98
C TYR A 13 -16.21 -7.75 3.44
N GLY A 14 -16.76 -6.55 3.26
CA GLY A 14 -16.25 -5.31 3.82
C GLY A 14 -15.28 -4.51 2.92
N PRO A 15 -14.73 -3.40 3.43
CA PRO A 15 -13.72 -2.60 2.72
C PRO A 15 -12.48 -3.42 2.36
N PHE A 16 -11.95 -3.20 1.16
CA PHE A 16 -10.75 -3.89 0.67
C PHE A 16 -9.77 -2.91 0.01
N PHE A 17 -8.53 -3.34 -0.16
CA PHE A 17 -7.50 -2.53 -0.80
C PHE A 17 -6.48 -3.41 -1.52
N PHE A 18 -5.79 -2.82 -2.49
CA PHE A 18 -4.69 -3.50 -3.18
C PHE A 18 -3.35 -3.19 -2.52
N VAL A 19 -2.50 -4.20 -2.50
CA VAL A 19 -1.11 -4.08 -2.08
C VAL A 19 -0.22 -4.61 -3.18
N GLN A 20 0.74 -3.79 -3.62
CA GLN A 20 1.83 -4.25 -4.46
C GLN A 20 3.09 -4.34 -3.62
N VAL A 21 3.57 -5.56 -3.40
CA VAL A 21 4.78 -5.82 -2.62
C VAL A 21 5.98 -5.94 -3.55
N LYS A 22 7.09 -5.30 -3.18
CA LYS A 22 8.38 -5.43 -3.87
C LYS A 22 9.50 -5.55 -2.85
N SER A 23 10.32 -6.59 -3.00
CA SER A 23 11.47 -6.84 -2.14
C SER A 23 12.77 -6.39 -2.77
N THR A 24 13.74 -5.97 -1.95
CA THR A 24 15.10 -5.64 -2.36
C THR A 24 16.10 -6.36 -1.47
N ALA A 25 17.12 -6.96 -2.08
CA ALA A 25 18.22 -7.58 -1.37
C ALA A 25 19.03 -6.55 -0.56
N ALA A 26 19.53 -6.96 0.61
CA ALA A 26 20.26 -6.11 1.55
C ALA A 26 21.39 -5.28 0.90
N THR A 27 22.10 -5.88 -0.06
CA THR A 27 23.25 -5.28 -0.75
C THR A 27 22.87 -4.11 -1.67
N ALA A 28 21.63 -4.08 -2.16
CA ALA A 28 21.10 -3.03 -3.02
C ALA A 28 20.39 -1.91 -2.23
N ALA A 29 20.09 -2.14 -0.95
CA ALA A 29 19.39 -1.20 -0.08
C ALA A 29 20.34 -0.17 0.59
N LYS A 30 21.29 0.39 -0.17
CA LYS A 30 22.15 1.48 0.32
C LYS A 30 21.36 2.81 0.31
N GLY A 31 21.05 3.35 1.49
CA GLY A 31 20.43 4.69 1.66
C GLY A 31 19.12 4.70 2.47
N ASN A 32 18.42 5.85 2.45
CA ASN A 32 17.25 6.14 3.30
C ASN A 32 15.91 5.54 2.82
N GLY A 33 15.93 4.44 2.06
CA GLY A 33 14.70 3.83 1.54
C GLY A 33 14.87 2.48 0.84
N VAL A 34 13.75 1.90 0.39
CA VAL A 34 13.67 0.62 -0.31
C VAL A 34 13.47 0.86 -1.82
N PRO A 35 14.42 0.45 -2.68
CA PRO A 35 14.23 0.52 -4.13
C PRO A 35 13.05 -0.35 -4.59
N VAL A 36 12.06 0.21 -5.30
CA VAL A 36 10.86 -0.56 -5.71
C VAL A 36 10.33 -0.23 -7.11
N ARG A 37 11.04 0.56 -7.91
CA ARG A 37 10.70 0.97 -9.30
C ARG A 37 9.29 0.61 -9.78
N LEU A 38 8.34 1.53 -9.60
CA LEU A 38 7.00 1.55 -10.19
C LEU A 38 6.95 2.61 -11.28
N ARG A 39 6.64 2.21 -12.51
CA ARG A 39 6.62 3.09 -13.68
C ARG A 39 5.35 3.96 -13.68
N PRO A 40 5.39 5.14 -14.33
CA PRO A 40 4.20 6.00 -14.46
C PRO A 40 2.98 5.29 -15.09
N ALA A 41 3.19 4.37 -16.03
CA ALA A 41 2.09 3.62 -16.65
C ALA A 41 1.41 2.65 -15.68
N GLU A 42 2.18 1.93 -14.85
CA GLU A 42 1.66 1.02 -13.83
C GLU A 42 0.86 1.80 -12.78
N MET A 43 1.38 2.95 -12.36
CA MET A 43 0.69 3.84 -11.42
C MET A 43 -0.67 4.31 -11.94
N ARG A 44 -0.73 4.77 -13.19
CA ARG A 44 -2.00 5.17 -13.82
C ARG A 44 -2.98 4.00 -13.89
N ALA A 45 -2.50 2.80 -14.20
CA ALA A 45 -3.32 1.60 -14.21
C ALA A 45 -3.88 1.26 -12.82
N ILE A 46 -3.09 1.43 -11.76
CA ILE A 46 -3.53 1.24 -10.37
C ILE A 46 -4.58 2.28 -9.99
N GLN A 47 -4.33 3.57 -10.24
CA GLN A 47 -5.27 4.65 -9.94
C GLN A 47 -6.61 4.51 -10.68
N ALA A 48 -6.59 4.01 -11.91
CA ALA A 48 -7.79 3.76 -12.70
C ALA A 48 -8.75 2.74 -12.06
N ARG A 49 -8.26 1.88 -11.16
CA ARG A 49 -9.08 0.88 -10.46
C ARG A 49 -10.05 1.49 -9.45
N LYS A 50 -9.79 2.72 -8.98
CA LYS A 50 -10.65 3.40 -7.99
C LYS A 50 -10.86 2.54 -6.73
N VAL A 51 -9.77 1.98 -6.24
CA VAL A 51 -9.68 1.20 -5.00
C VAL A 51 -8.44 1.70 -4.25
N PRO A 52 -8.48 1.85 -2.91
CA PRO A 52 -7.29 2.17 -2.12
C PRO A 52 -6.15 1.22 -2.47
N SER A 53 -4.97 1.77 -2.71
CA SER A 53 -3.84 1.00 -3.22
C SER A 53 -2.55 1.47 -2.55
N TYR A 54 -1.74 0.52 -2.10
CA TYR A 54 -0.48 0.79 -1.43
C TYR A 54 0.68 0.05 -2.12
N LEU A 55 1.83 0.69 -2.17
CA LEU A 55 3.09 0.09 -2.57
C LEU A 55 3.91 -0.22 -1.33
N VAL A 56 4.33 -1.47 -1.18
CA VAL A 56 5.08 -1.96 -0.03
C VAL A 56 6.49 -2.35 -0.47
N GLY A 57 7.47 -1.80 0.21
CA GLY A 57 8.88 -2.11 0.05
C GLY A 57 9.35 -2.99 1.19
N VAL A 58 9.90 -4.15 0.86
CA VAL A 58 10.53 -5.06 1.81
C VAL A 58 12.04 -4.99 1.66
N ARG A 59 12.74 -4.69 2.75
CA ARG A 59 14.19 -4.73 2.84
C ARG A 59 14.59 -5.91 3.70
N SER A 60 15.32 -6.87 3.13
CA SER A 60 16.04 -7.87 3.92
C SER A 60 17.22 -7.20 4.62
N ALA A 61 17.33 -7.37 5.94
CA ALA A 61 18.51 -6.99 6.71
C ALA A 61 19.42 -8.21 6.94
N VAL A 62 20.66 -7.94 7.35
CA VAL A 62 21.76 -8.93 7.48
C VAL A 62 21.47 -10.05 8.50
N ALA A 63 20.53 -9.84 9.43
CA ALA A 63 20.21 -10.77 10.53
C ALA A 63 18.84 -11.47 10.37
N ASN A 64 18.39 -11.77 9.15
CA ASN A 64 17.06 -12.32 8.86
C ASN A 64 15.88 -11.46 9.34
N SER A 65 16.11 -10.19 9.66
CA SER A 65 15.03 -9.25 9.94
C SER A 65 14.59 -8.59 8.65
N GLU A 66 13.28 -8.52 8.44
CA GLU A 66 12.69 -7.77 7.34
C GLU A 66 12.15 -6.44 7.87
N GLU A 67 12.49 -5.36 7.15
CA GLU A 67 11.88 -4.06 7.35
C GLU A 67 10.88 -3.81 6.22
N VAL A 68 9.65 -3.50 6.60
CA VAL A 68 8.53 -3.35 5.67
C VAL A 68 7.98 -1.94 5.79
N TYR A 69 7.97 -1.23 4.67
CA TYR A 69 7.51 0.16 4.58
C TYR A 69 6.43 0.28 3.53
N ALA A 70 5.44 1.15 3.75
CA ALA A 70 4.32 1.33 2.84
C ALA A 70 4.13 2.80 2.45
N ILE A 71 3.74 3.04 1.20
CA ILE A 71 3.19 4.33 0.76
C ILE A 71 1.90 4.09 -0.01
N ALA A 72 0.99 5.04 0.05
CA ALA A 72 -0.21 5.04 -0.77
C ALA A 72 0.09 5.46 -2.22
N ILE A 73 -0.58 4.80 -3.15
CA ILE A 73 -0.69 5.22 -4.55
C ILE A 73 -2.00 6.00 -4.67
N ASP A 74 -1.97 7.24 -4.19
CA ASP A 74 -3.15 8.11 -4.16
C ASP A 74 -3.31 8.91 -5.45
N ALA A 75 -4.41 9.65 -5.58
CA ALA A 75 -4.71 10.44 -6.78
C ALA A 75 -3.75 11.63 -7.04
N SER A 76 -2.95 12.05 -6.05
CA SER A 76 -1.99 13.15 -6.18
C SER A 76 -0.68 12.71 -6.83
N LEU A 77 -0.37 11.42 -6.78
CA LEU A 77 0.88 10.85 -7.26
C LEU A 77 0.86 10.73 -8.80
N ARG A 78 1.69 11.52 -9.50
CA ARG A 78 1.69 11.56 -10.98
C ARG A 78 2.92 10.93 -11.64
N ASN A 79 4.00 10.79 -10.86
CA ASN A 79 5.29 10.32 -11.34
C ASN A 79 5.57 8.93 -10.81
N GLY A 80 6.31 8.12 -11.57
CA GLY A 80 6.78 6.81 -11.10
C GLY A 80 7.52 6.88 -9.77
N ILE A 81 7.50 5.79 -9.00
CA ILE A 81 8.21 5.68 -7.72
C ILE A 81 9.45 4.84 -7.93
N ALA A 82 10.64 5.39 -7.68
CA ALA A 82 11.88 4.60 -7.72
C ALA A 82 12.19 3.95 -6.36
N VAL A 83 11.84 4.64 -5.27
CA VAL A 83 12.22 4.31 -3.89
C VAL A 83 11.04 4.60 -2.95
N ILE A 84 10.80 3.70 -2.00
CA ILE A 84 9.94 3.94 -0.84
C ILE A 84 10.80 4.49 0.29
N PRO A 85 10.44 5.65 0.88
CA PRO A 85 11.17 6.18 2.01
C PRO A 85 10.92 5.31 3.26
N SER A 86 11.93 5.17 4.12
CA SER A 86 11.83 4.41 5.38
C SER A 86 11.04 5.15 6.49
N VAL A 87 10.01 5.91 6.13
CA VAL A 87 9.25 6.79 7.03
C VAL A 87 8.03 6.06 7.60
N PHE A 88 7.27 5.37 6.76
CA PHE A 88 6.02 4.72 7.15
C PHE A 88 6.24 3.21 7.34
N SER A 89 6.77 2.84 8.51
CA SER A 89 7.07 1.45 8.84
C SER A 89 5.80 0.70 9.23
N LEU A 90 5.55 -0.46 8.62
CA LEU A 90 4.43 -1.33 9.00
C LEU A 90 4.63 -2.03 10.35
N ARG A 91 5.82 -1.92 10.96
CA ARG A 91 6.05 -2.35 12.35
C ARG A 91 5.32 -1.44 13.34
N GLN A 92 5.15 -0.17 13.01
CA GLN A 92 4.45 0.80 13.84
C GLN A 92 2.94 0.56 13.73
N GLU A 93 2.28 0.42 14.89
CA GLU A 93 0.84 0.19 14.95
C GLU A 93 0.04 1.36 14.39
N GLU A 94 0.47 2.59 14.68
CA GLU A 94 -0.14 3.82 14.16
C GLU A 94 -0.25 3.82 12.62
N ILE A 95 0.76 3.29 11.91
CA ILE A 95 0.74 3.22 10.45
C ILE A 95 -0.28 2.17 9.97
N ARG A 96 -0.39 1.03 10.67
CA ARG A 96 -1.37 -0.02 10.34
C ARG A 96 -2.81 0.45 10.58
N LEU A 97 -3.05 1.10 11.72
CA LEU A 97 -4.35 1.72 12.05
C LEU A 97 -4.71 2.79 11.02
N LYS A 98 -3.74 3.61 10.62
CA LYS A 98 -3.97 4.65 9.61
C LYS A 98 -4.36 4.08 8.25
N ILE A 99 -3.74 2.98 7.81
CA ILE A 99 -4.15 2.28 6.58
C ILE A 99 -5.61 1.80 6.71
N TYR A 100 -5.96 1.19 7.84
CA TYR A 100 -7.31 0.73 8.12
C TYR A 100 -8.33 1.89 8.04
N ASP A 101 -8.05 2.99 8.74
CA ASP A 101 -8.92 4.17 8.77
C ASP A 101 -9.08 4.80 7.38
N GLU A 102 -8.00 4.93 6.61
CA GLU A 102 -8.05 5.49 5.25
C GLU A 102 -8.88 4.62 4.30
N VAL A 103 -8.77 3.30 4.42
CA VAL A 103 -9.57 2.35 3.63
C VAL A 103 -11.04 2.45 4.04
N HIS A 104 -11.35 2.41 5.34
CA HIS A 104 -12.72 2.55 5.81
C HIS A 104 -13.35 3.89 5.38
N ALA A 105 -12.64 5.00 5.56
CA ALA A 105 -13.10 6.32 5.16
C ALA A 105 -13.37 6.41 3.65
N TYR A 106 -12.53 5.78 2.82
CA TYR A 106 -12.75 5.73 1.37
C TYR A 106 -14.12 5.12 1.03
N PHE A 107 -14.42 3.92 1.56
CA PHE A 107 -15.68 3.24 1.26
C PHE A 107 -16.90 3.92 1.88
N GLN A 108 -16.76 4.55 3.06
CA GLN A 108 -17.84 5.31 3.69
C GLN A 108 -18.15 6.62 2.96
N SER A 109 -17.16 7.26 2.35
CA SER A 109 -17.33 8.56 1.69
C SER A 109 -18.15 8.51 0.41
N GLY A 110 -18.25 7.34 -0.25
CA GLY A 110 -18.82 7.19 -1.60
C GLY A 110 -17.99 7.87 -2.71
N VAL A 111 -16.85 8.48 -2.37
CA VAL A 111 -15.99 9.19 -3.32
C VAL A 111 -15.09 8.18 -4.05
N LYS A 112 -15.00 8.29 -5.38
CA LYS A 112 -14.18 7.39 -6.22
C LYS A 112 -12.72 7.83 -6.38
N THR A 113 -12.22 8.66 -5.46
CA THR A 113 -10.88 9.25 -5.50
C THR A 113 -10.19 8.97 -4.18
N PHE A 114 -9.17 8.10 -4.20
CA PHE A 114 -8.39 7.77 -3.03
C PHE A 114 -7.34 8.86 -2.75
N ARG A 115 -7.35 9.39 -1.53
CA ARG A 115 -6.35 10.33 -1.00
C ARG A 115 -5.80 9.77 0.29
N SER A 116 -4.51 9.93 0.50
CA SER A 116 -3.82 9.37 1.66
C SER A 116 -2.80 10.34 2.22
N GLN A 117 -2.59 10.25 3.52
CA GLN A 117 -1.51 10.95 4.21
C GLN A 117 -0.21 10.13 4.22
N LEU A 118 -0.25 8.86 3.77
CA LEU A 118 0.92 7.98 3.62
C LEU A 118 1.58 8.15 2.24
N THR A 119 1.73 9.39 1.79
CA THR A 119 2.28 9.70 0.47
C THR A 119 3.68 10.31 0.57
N LEU A 120 4.47 10.14 -0.50
CA LEU A 120 5.71 10.88 -0.69
C LEU A 120 5.37 12.36 -0.81
N HIS A 121 5.60 13.15 0.24
CA HIS A 121 5.47 14.60 0.16
C HIS A 121 6.35 15.14 -0.97
N ARG A 122 5.79 16.02 -1.80
CA ARG A 122 6.55 16.79 -2.80
C ARG A 122 7.71 17.47 -2.08
N ARG A 123 8.95 17.14 -2.47
CA ARG A 123 9.99 18.17 -2.44
C ARG A 123 9.55 19.23 -3.46
N THR A 124 8.94 20.30 -2.97
CA THR A 124 8.88 21.59 -3.66
C THR A 124 10.28 22.14 -3.77
#